data_AF-A0A6A6KDD6-F1
#
_entry.id   AF-A0A6A6KDD6-F1
#
_cell.length_a   1.000
_cell.length_b   1.000
_cell.length_c   1.000
_cell.angle_alpha   90.00
_cell.angle_beta   90.00
_cell.angle_gamma   90.00
#
_symmetry.space_group_name_H-M   'P 1'
#
loop_
_entity.id
_entity.type
_entity.pdbx_description
1 polymer ?
#
loop_
_entity_poly.entity_id
_entity_poly.type
_entity_poly.pdbx_seq_one_letter_code
_entity_poly.pdbx_strand_id
1 'polypeptide(L)'
;MIGELSGVSQQELFLWFPVKGIRVDVPSSGLIYFDVGVVDKQFSLSLFENPIECTAADPSDGPIDSRGSDDSRYQPGRLEFEMAQGNLRAAL
;
A
#
# COMPACT_ATOMS: atom_id res chain seq x y z
N MET A 1 -5.52 17.53 -0.83
CA MET A 1 -4.15 16.99 -0.69
C MET A 1 -4.00 16.41 0.71
N ILE A 2 -3.43 15.21 0.81
CA ILE A 2 -3.02 14.56 2.06
C ILE A 2 -1.50 14.68 2.13
N GLY A 3 -0.96 15.08 3.28
CA GLY A 3 0.48 15.25 3.50
C GLY A 3 0.93 14.61 4.82
N GLU A 4 2.22 14.76 5.15
CA GLU A 4 2.83 14.26 6.40
C GLU A 4 2.62 12.76 6.62
N LEU A 5 2.74 11.98 5.53
CA LEU A 5 2.56 10.54 5.56
C LEU A 5 3.79 9.82 6.15
N SER A 6 3.51 8.74 6.89
CA SER A 6 4.52 7.82 7.44
C SER A 6 4.06 6.37 7.26
N GLY A 7 4.99 5.43 7.10
CA GLY A 7 4.69 4.00 6.92
C GLY A 7 4.20 3.60 5.51
N VAL A 8 4.16 4.56 4.58
CA VAL A 8 3.81 4.33 3.17
C VAL A 8 5.05 4.56 2.32
N SER A 9 5.42 3.54 1.55
CA SER A 9 6.55 3.59 0.62
C SER A 9 6.15 3.04 -0.74
N GLN A 10 6.82 3.53 -1.78
CA GLN A 10 6.60 3.10 -3.15
C GLN A 10 7.88 2.48 -3.70
N GLN A 11 7.74 1.37 -4.42
CA GLN A 11 8.88 0.77 -5.09
C GLN A 11 9.11 1.33 -6.49
N GLU A 12 10.34 1.76 -6.77
CA GLU A 12 10.82 2.14 -8.08
C GLU A 12 12.17 1.48 -8.36
N LEU A 13 12.30 0.78 -9.49
CA LEU A 13 13.55 0.14 -9.89
C LEU A 13 14.21 -0.63 -8.70
N PHE A 14 13.40 -1.38 -7.95
CA PHE A 14 13.77 -2.14 -6.75
C PHE A 14 13.98 -1.35 -5.44
N LEU A 15 14.04 -0.01 -5.48
CA LEU A 15 14.22 0.86 -4.31
C LEU A 15 12.88 1.30 -3.71
N TRP A 16 12.81 1.38 -2.39
CA TRP A 16 11.66 1.91 -1.66
C TRP A 16 11.85 3.40 -1.37
N PHE A 17 10.92 4.22 -1.84
CA PHE A 17 10.90 5.66 -1.59
C PHE A 17 9.72 6.02 -0.69
N PRO A 18 9.93 6.84 0.36
CA PRO A 18 8.85 7.26 1.23
C PRO A 18 7.91 8.21 0.49
N VAL A 19 6.61 7.94 0.57
CA VAL A 19 5.58 8.84 0.03
C VAL A 19 5.39 10.01 1.01
N LYS A 20 5.50 11.24 0.53
CA LYS A 20 5.37 12.48 1.30
C LYS A 20 3.96 13.04 1.29
N GLY A 21 3.23 12.81 0.20
CA GLY A 21 1.86 13.27 0.05
C GLY A 21 1.11 12.52 -1.04
N ILE A 22 -0.22 12.59 -0.97
CA ILE A 22 -1.15 12.00 -1.94
C ILE A 22 -2.14 13.08 -2.40
N ARG A 23 -2.33 13.19 -3.71
CA ARG A 23 -3.16 14.21 -4.34
C ARG A 23 -4.15 13.59 -5.33
N VAL A 24 -5.38 14.09 -5.30
CA VAL A 24 -6.48 13.72 -6.20
C VAL A 24 -7.10 15.02 -6.69
N ASP A 25 -6.34 15.77 -7.49
CA ASP A 25 -6.72 17.14 -7.83
C ASP A 25 -7.74 17.22 -8.97
N VAL A 26 -7.89 16.15 -9.74
CA VAL A 26 -8.89 16.04 -10.82
C VAL A 26 -9.66 14.72 -10.67
N PRO A 27 -10.75 14.69 -9.89
CA PRO A 27 -11.48 13.44 -9.61
C PRO A 27 -12.07 12.78 -10.87
N SER A 28 -12.35 13.55 -11.92
CA SER A 28 -12.83 13.01 -13.22
C SER A 28 -11.76 12.29 -14.03
N SER A 29 -10.47 12.49 -13.72
CA SER A 29 -9.37 11.88 -14.47
C SER A 29 -9.17 10.40 -14.16
N GLY A 30 -9.72 9.92 -13.04
CA GLY A 30 -9.44 8.56 -12.59
C GLY A 30 -8.02 8.39 -12.05
N LEU A 31 -7.27 9.46 -11.77
CA LEU A 31 -5.87 9.40 -11.36
C LEU A 31 -5.63 9.88 -9.91
N ILE A 32 -4.66 9.24 -9.26
CA ILE A 32 -4.08 9.64 -7.97
C ILE A 32 -2.59 9.90 -8.16
N TYR A 33 -2.09 10.97 -7.55
CA TYR A 33 -0.69 11.38 -7.61
C TYR A 33 -0.02 11.18 -6.25
N PHE A 34 1.12 10.50 -6.23
CA PHE A 34 1.93 10.26 -5.04
C PHE A 34 3.20 11.08 -5.14
N ASP A 35 3.39 11.99 -4.19
CA ASP A 35 4.60 12.79 -4.08
C ASP A 35 5.67 11.96 -3.36
N VAL A 36 6.72 11.56 -4.08
CA VAL A 36 7.90 10.87 -3.53
C VAL A 36 9.12 11.79 -3.43
N GLY A 37 8.89 13.11 -3.38
CA GLY A 37 9.87 14.17 -3.16
C GLY A 37 10.49 14.73 -4.43
N VAL A 38 10.97 13.86 -5.34
CA VAL A 38 11.63 14.30 -6.59
C VAL A 38 10.66 14.35 -7.77
N VAL A 39 9.65 13.47 -7.78
CA VAL A 39 8.68 13.35 -8.88
C VAL A 39 7.33 12.90 -8.33
N ASP A 40 6.25 13.35 -8.97
CA ASP A 40 4.91 12.84 -8.73
C ASP A 40 4.69 11.54 -9.51
N LYS A 41 4.24 10.50 -8.84
CA LYS A 41 3.90 9.20 -9.43
C LYS A 41 2.40 9.12 -9.67
N GLN A 42 2.01 8.76 -10.90
CA GLN A 42 0.62 8.67 -11.31
C GLN A 42 0.11 7.24 -11.21
N PHE A 43 -1.04 7.08 -10.57
CA PHE A 43 -1.74 5.81 -10.40
C PHE A 43 -3.19 5.93 -10.82
N SER A 44 -3.76 4.85 -11.34
CA SER A 44 -5.20 4.79 -11.59
C SER A 44 -5.97 4.56 -10.28
N LEU A 45 -7.09 5.25 -10.09
CA LEU A 45 -8.02 5.07 -8.97
C LEU A 45 -8.48 3.61 -8.85
N SER A 46 -8.66 2.92 -9.97
CA SER A 46 -9.11 1.52 -10.00
C SER A 46 -8.13 0.56 -9.34
N LEU A 47 -6.85 0.91 -9.18
CA LEU A 47 -5.88 0.09 -8.44
C LEU A 47 -6.22 -0.02 -6.94
N PHE A 48 -7.02 0.92 -6.42
CA PHE A 48 -7.38 1.01 -5.01
C PHE A 48 -8.85 0.69 -4.75
N GLU A 49 -9.63 0.39 -5.80
CA GLU A 49 -11.06 0.12 -5.70
C GLU A 49 -11.35 -1.23 -5.02
N ASN A 50 -10.46 -2.20 -5.22
CA ASN A 50 -10.46 -3.48 -4.52
C ASN A 50 -9.23 -3.56 -3.60
N PRO A 51 -9.31 -3.05 -2.36
CA PRO A 51 -8.23 -3.16 -1.40
C PRO A 51 -7.97 -4.64 -1.06
N ILE A 52 -6.70 -4.98 -0.82
CA ILE A 52 -6.35 -6.30 -0.29
C ILE A 52 -6.82 -6.37 1.16
N GLU A 53 -7.43 -7.49 1.54
CA GLU A 53 -7.75 -7.77 2.94
C GLU A 53 -6.48 -7.82 3.80
N CYS A 54 -6.50 -7.12 4.94
CA CYS A 54 -5.41 -7.13 5.88
C CYS A 54 -5.39 -8.47 6.63
N THR A 55 -4.54 -9.41 6.21
CA THR A 55 -4.27 -10.61 7.02
C THR A 55 -3.25 -10.24 8.09
N ALA A 56 -3.68 -10.21 9.36
CA ALA A 56 -2.73 -10.18 10.47
C ALA A 56 -1.85 -11.44 10.34
N ALA A 57 -0.55 -11.25 10.14
CA ALA A 57 0.39 -12.36 10.22
C ALA A 57 0.42 -12.81 11.69
N ASP A 58 -0.41 -13.79 12.04
CA ASP A 58 -0.28 -14.45 13.32
C ASP A 58 1.06 -15.20 13.28
N PRO A 59 2.02 -14.92 14.17
CA PRO A 59 3.31 -15.61 14.17
C PRO A 59 3.17 -17.13 14.41
N SER A 60 1.97 -17.62 14.74
CA SER A 60 1.66 -19.04 14.88
C SER A 60 1.12 -19.70 13.60
N ASP A 61 0.76 -18.94 12.57
CA ASP A 61 0.28 -19.49 11.31
C ASP A 61 1.46 -20.00 10.48
N GLY A 62 1.62 -21.32 10.44
CA GLY A 62 2.51 -21.99 9.49
C GLY A 62 2.12 -21.66 8.03
N PRO A 63 2.95 -22.05 7.03
CA PRO A 63 2.73 -21.68 5.64
C PRO A 63 1.32 -22.06 5.19
N ILE A 64 0.46 -21.05 4.97
CA ILE A 64 -0.90 -21.27 4.47
C ILE A 64 -0.77 -21.65 3.00
N ASP A 65 -0.80 -22.96 2.74
CA ASP A 65 -0.88 -23.54 1.40
C ASP A 65 -2.33 -23.32 0.89
N SER A 66 -2.63 -22.11 0.44
CA SER A 66 -3.95 -21.72 -0.09
C SER A 66 -4.23 -22.41 -1.41
N ARG A 67 -4.60 -23.69 -1.37
CA ARG A 67 -5.27 -24.38 -2.49
C ARG A 67 -6.75 -24.02 -2.52
N GLY A 68 -7.06 -22.98 -3.31
CA GLY A 68 -8.21 -22.94 -4.20
C GLY A 68 -9.47 -22.20 -3.75
N SER A 69 -9.71 -21.00 -4.32
CA SER A 69 -10.97 -20.68 -5.02
C SER A 69 -10.81 -19.40 -5.86
N ASP A 70 -11.66 -19.28 -6.86
CA ASP A 70 -11.51 -18.56 -8.13
C ASP A 70 -11.19 -17.05 -8.15
N ASP A 71 -10.54 -16.70 -9.27
CA ASP A 71 -10.62 -15.48 -10.09
C ASP A 71 -10.29 -14.10 -9.47
N SER A 72 -9.02 -13.74 -9.53
CA SER A 72 -8.57 -12.61 -10.36
C SER A 72 -7.06 -12.52 -10.30
N ARG A 73 -6.40 -12.29 -11.44
CA ARG A 73 -4.96 -11.99 -11.48
C ARG A 73 -4.72 -10.64 -10.81
N TYR A 74 -4.61 -10.65 -9.48
CA TYR A 74 -4.12 -9.53 -8.70
C TYR A 74 -2.62 -9.37 -8.98
N GLN A 75 -2.29 -8.45 -9.88
CA GLN A 75 -0.93 -7.93 -9.98
C GLN A 75 -0.85 -6.70 -9.07
N PRO A 76 -0.22 -6.77 -7.90
CA PRO A 76 -0.01 -5.58 -7.09
C PRO A 76 0.83 -4.60 -7.91
N GLY A 77 0.27 -3.43 -8.22
CA GLY A 77 1.10 -2.25 -8.36
C GLY A 77 1.86 -2.12 -7.04
N ARG A 78 3.19 -2.23 -7.07
CA ARG A 78 4.09 -2.42 -5.91
C ARG A 78 4.07 -1.23 -4.93
N LEU A 79 2.97 -1.10 -4.21
CA LEU A 79 2.79 -0.26 -3.05
C LEU A 79 2.84 -1.22 -1.85
N GLU A 80 3.93 -1.16 -1.09
CA GLU A 80 4.11 -1.97 0.11
C GLU A 80 3.99 -1.04 1.31
N PHE A 81 3.09 -1.43 2.21
CA PHE A 81 2.90 -0.76 3.48
C PHE A 81 3.94 -1.31 4.43
N GLU A 82 4.77 -0.44 4.99
CA GLU A 82 5.72 -0.84 6.01
C GLU A 82 4.97 -0.88 7.34
N MET A 83 4.70 -2.09 7.84
CA MET A 83 4.09 -2.26 9.16
C MET A 83 5.08 -1.75 10.21
N ALA A 84 4.81 -0.59 10.81
CA ALA A 84 5.57 -0.13 11.95
C ALA A 84 5.44 -1.18 13.06
N GLN A 85 6.54 -1.85 13.41
CA GLN A 85 6.63 -2.72 14.57
C GLN A 85 6.54 -1.87 15.84
N GLY A 86 5.33 -1.46 16.18
CA GLY A 86 5.01 -0.86 17.45
C GLY A 86 4.89 -1.94 18.52
N ASN A 87 5.83 -1.96 19.47
CA ASN A 87 5.71 -2.75 20.69
C ASN A 87 4.36 -2.44 21.37
N LEU A 88 3.41 -3.37 21.29
CA LEU A 88 2.22 -3.39 22.12
C LEU A 88 2.65 -3.65 23.56
N ARG A 89 3.00 -2.59 24.28
CA ARG A 89 3.01 -2.64 25.75
C ARG A 89 1.56 -2.63 26.21
N ALA A 90 1.08 -3.80 26.61
CA ALA A 90 -0.12 -3.93 27.42
C ALA A 90 0.01 -2.98 28.63
N ALA A 91 -0.82 -1.95 28.67
CA ALA A 91 -1.08 -1.23 29.90
C ALA A 91 -1.97 -2.11 30.77
N LEU A 92 -1.56 -2.22 32.04
CA LEU A 92 -2.09 -3.06 33.11
C LEU A 92 -3.62 -3.03 33.25
#